data_AF-A0A246WM87-F1
#
_entry.id   AF-A0A246WM87-F1
#
_cell.length_a   1.000
_cell.length_b   1.000
_cell.length_c   1.000
_cell.angle_alpha   90.00
_cell.angle_beta   90.00
_cell.angle_gamma   90.00
#
_symmetry.space_group_name_H-M   'P 1'
#
loop_
_entity.id
_entity.type
_entity.pdbx_description
1 polymer ?
#
loop_
_entity_poly.entity_id
_entity_poly.type
_entity_poly.pdbx_seq_one_letter_code
_entity_poly.pdbx_strand_id
1 'polypeptide(L)'
;MLRAARLVLVLGLVCTLLLGAQAARAQEPPDWWNYESTRDGHAYAVKVDMGLRRVFPLSGFPYVIVTGVAYASARGDGLPELNDLSRLDALSEALAAAVAYKTRSIYAGSAVREGQQRNYFYVSDPNGVEDVIAGVYAKLCRGCQVSTEIRADAAWSAYRDYLFPDEPTRQRYGLRAY
;
A
#
# COMPACT_ATOMS: atom_id res chain seq x y z
N MET A 1 -0.54 -52.93 -46.93
CA MET A 1 -0.39 -52.76 -45.47
C MET A 1 -0.38 -51.27 -45.17
N LEU A 2 -1.46 -50.78 -44.57
CA LEU A 2 -1.77 -49.36 -44.37
C LEU A 2 -1.99 -49.14 -42.87
N ARG A 3 -1.62 -47.96 -42.38
CA ARG A 3 -1.97 -47.33 -41.08
C ARG A 3 -1.02 -47.60 -39.90
N ALA A 4 -0.10 -46.66 -39.68
CA ALA A 4 0.34 -46.25 -38.33
C ALA A 4 1.10 -44.92 -38.41
N ALA A 5 0.47 -43.85 -38.90
CA ALA A 5 1.09 -42.51 -38.93
C ALA A 5 0.06 -41.40 -38.73
N ARG A 6 -0.84 -41.57 -37.75
CA ARG A 6 -1.79 -40.54 -37.31
C ARG A 6 -2.10 -40.71 -35.82
N LEU A 7 -1.10 -40.63 -34.95
CA LEU A 7 -1.36 -40.61 -33.50
C LEU A 7 -0.32 -39.83 -32.68
N VAL A 8 0.39 -38.89 -33.29
CA VAL A 8 1.34 -38.00 -32.57
C VAL A 8 0.87 -36.54 -32.54
N LEU A 9 -0.10 -36.16 -33.39
CA LEU A 9 -0.50 -34.76 -33.53
C LEU A 9 -1.63 -34.29 -32.57
N VAL A 10 -2.21 -35.19 -31.75
CA VAL A 10 -3.36 -34.83 -30.89
C VAL A 10 -2.96 -34.57 -29.43
N LEU A 11 -1.79 -35.05 -28.96
CA LEU A 11 -1.35 -34.79 -27.58
C LEU A 11 -0.61 -33.45 -27.40
N GLY A 12 -0.06 -32.87 -28.46
CA GLY A 12 0.70 -31.60 -28.37
C GLY A 12 -0.17 -30.35 -28.21
N LEU A 13 -1.44 -30.40 -28.63
CA LEU A 13 -2.33 -29.23 -28.63
C LEU A 13 -3.16 -29.08 -27.34
N VAL A 14 -3.25 -30.14 -26.53
CA VAL A 14 -4.04 -30.13 -25.28
C VAL A 14 -3.21 -29.61 -24.10
N CYS A 15 -1.88 -29.70 -24.16
CA CYS A 15 -1.01 -29.29 -23.05
C CYS A 15 -0.65 -27.79 -23.04
N THR A 16 -0.83 -27.07 -24.15
CA THR A 16 -0.55 -25.63 -24.22
C THR A 16 -1.72 -24.75 -23.78
N LEU A 17 -2.93 -25.30 -23.64
CA LEU A 17 -4.11 -24.56 -23.20
C LEU A 17 -4.28 -24.49 -21.66
N LEU A 18 -3.43 -25.18 -20.89
CA LEU A 18 -3.48 -25.14 -19.41
C LEU A 18 -2.50 -24.15 -18.77
N LEU A 19 -1.70 -23.42 -19.56
CA LEU A 19 -0.70 -22.47 -19.07
C LEU A 19 -1.13 -20.99 -19.12
N GLY A 20 -2.33 -20.70 -19.61
CA GLY A 20 -2.75 -19.32 -19.91
C GLY A 20 -3.70 -18.65 -18.93
N ALA A 21 -4.11 -19.32 -17.85
CA ALA A 21 -5.04 -18.76 -16.87
C ALA A 21 -4.49 -18.88 -15.46
N GLN A 22 -3.36 -18.23 -15.19
CA GLN A 22 -3.22 -17.63 -13.87
C GLN A 22 -4.27 -16.53 -13.81
N ALA A 23 -5.48 -16.91 -13.40
CA ALA A 23 -6.52 -15.98 -13.04
C ALA A 23 -5.85 -14.91 -12.17
N ALA A 24 -5.99 -13.64 -12.59
CA ALA A 24 -5.74 -12.53 -11.69
C ALA A 24 -6.51 -12.87 -10.42
N ARG A 25 -5.83 -13.33 -9.37
CA ARG A 25 -6.47 -13.51 -8.08
C ARG A 25 -7.03 -12.14 -7.77
N ALA A 26 -8.35 -12.04 -7.66
CA ALA A 26 -8.96 -10.84 -7.12
C ALA A 26 -8.19 -10.53 -5.83
N GLN A 27 -7.64 -9.32 -5.75
CA GLN A 27 -7.00 -8.88 -4.52
C GLN A 27 -8.02 -9.11 -3.41
N GLU A 28 -7.68 -9.88 -2.38
CA GLU A 28 -8.56 -9.99 -1.21
C GLU A 28 -8.87 -8.57 -0.73
N PRO A 29 -10.11 -8.30 -0.28
CA PRO A 29 -10.41 -7.00 0.28
C PRO A 29 -9.41 -6.68 1.40
N PRO A 30 -9.00 -5.41 1.53
CA PRO A 30 -7.98 -5.03 2.52
C PRO A 30 -8.45 -5.38 3.94
N ASP A 31 -7.53 -5.93 4.75
CA ASP A 31 -7.74 -6.20 6.18
C ASP A 31 -7.20 -5.00 6.97
N TRP A 32 -7.98 -3.91 6.96
CA TRP A 32 -7.58 -2.64 7.59
C TRP A 32 -7.51 -2.75 9.11
N TRP A 33 -6.35 -2.43 9.65
CA TRP A 33 -6.10 -2.29 11.08
C TRP A 33 -5.57 -0.92 11.43
N ASN A 34 -5.91 -0.45 12.63
CA ASN A 34 -5.34 0.75 13.23
C ASN A 34 -4.64 0.37 14.52
N TYR A 35 -3.45 0.92 14.75
CA TYR A 35 -2.73 0.75 16.01
C TYR A 35 -1.95 2.01 16.37
N GLU A 36 -1.69 2.16 17.66
CA GLU A 36 -0.75 3.15 18.18
C GLU A 36 0.49 2.44 18.72
N SER A 37 1.66 3.02 18.48
CA SER A 37 2.92 2.49 19.00
C SER A 37 3.84 3.63 19.45
N THR A 38 4.86 3.28 20.20
CA THR A 38 5.94 4.18 20.55
C THR A 38 7.23 3.58 20.06
N ARG A 39 7.93 4.28 19.15
CA ARG A 39 9.23 3.86 18.63
C ARG A 39 10.21 5.01 18.84
N ASP A 40 11.36 4.70 19.43
CA ASP A 40 12.41 5.68 19.76
C ASP A 40 11.89 6.90 20.54
N GLY A 41 10.91 6.70 21.42
CA GLY A 41 10.31 7.78 22.23
C GLY A 41 9.25 8.62 21.52
N HIS A 42 8.91 8.32 20.27
CA HIS A 42 7.90 9.04 19.49
C HIS A 42 6.61 8.25 19.38
N ALA A 43 5.47 8.92 19.53
CA ALA A 43 4.16 8.33 19.28
C ALA A 43 3.91 8.19 17.76
N TYR A 44 3.36 7.05 17.38
CA TYR A 44 2.91 6.74 16.03
C TYR A 44 1.45 6.28 16.09
N ALA A 45 0.62 6.78 15.18
CA ALA A 45 -0.65 6.17 14.85
C ALA A 45 -0.58 5.66 13.41
N VAL A 46 -0.97 4.41 13.19
CA VAL A 46 -0.81 3.74 11.90
C VAL A 46 -2.12 3.08 11.49
N LYS A 47 -2.54 3.33 10.24
CA LYS A 47 -3.55 2.55 9.51
C LYS A 47 -2.84 1.68 8.50
N VAL A 48 -3.04 0.37 8.53
CA VAL A 48 -2.31 -0.58 7.68
C VAL A 48 -3.24 -1.67 7.14
N ASP A 49 -3.02 -2.09 5.90
CA ASP A 49 -3.64 -3.31 5.38
C ASP A 49 -2.80 -4.52 5.85
N MET A 50 -3.31 -5.23 6.85
CA MET A 50 -2.68 -6.43 7.41
C MET A 50 -2.83 -7.65 6.48
N GLY A 51 -3.74 -7.60 5.51
CA GLY A 51 -3.96 -8.66 4.52
C GLY A 51 -2.74 -8.82 3.62
N LEU A 52 -2.02 -7.73 3.37
CA LEU A 52 -0.79 -7.71 2.59
C LEU A 52 0.32 -8.57 3.21
N ARG A 53 0.28 -8.86 4.52
CA ARG A 53 1.32 -9.66 5.19
C ARG A 53 1.55 -11.04 4.55
N ARG A 54 0.52 -11.59 3.90
CA ARG A 54 0.54 -12.94 3.31
C ARG A 54 1.17 -12.97 1.92
N VAL A 55 1.29 -11.80 1.30
CA VAL A 55 1.62 -11.67 -0.12
C VAL A 55 2.75 -10.67 -0.39
N PHE A 56 3.18 -9.88 0.59
CA PHE A 56 4.33 -8.99 0.42
C PHE A 56 5.66 -9.76 0.49
N PRO A 57 6.67 -9.35 -0.31
CA PRO A 57 6.57 -8.41 -1.41
C PRO A 57 5.77 -9.00 -2.58
N LEU A 58 4.95 -8.16 -3.23
CA LEU A 58 4.12 -8.60 -4.36
C LEU A 58 4.77 -8.28 -5.70
N SER A 59 5.03 -9.31 -6.51
CA SER A 59 5.58 -9.13 -7.86
C SER A 59 4.68 -8.23 -8.72
N GLY A 60 5.28 -7.30 -9.45
CA GLY A 60 4.55 -6.35 -10.30
C GLY A 60 4.22 -5.00 -9.64
N PHE A 61 4.62 -4.80 -8.39
CA PHE A 61 4.56 -3.51 -7.70
C PHE A 61 5.92 -3.13 -7.09
N PRO A 62 6.94 -2.83 -7.92
CA PRO A 62 8.31 -2.69 -7.46
C PRO A 62 8.67 -1.28 -6.98
N TYR A 63 7.74 -0.32 -7.05
CA TYR A 63 7.95 1.07 -6.64
C TYR A 63 7.05 1.41 -5.48
N VAL A 64 7.57 2.19 -4.54
CA VAL A 64 6.79 2.80 -3.46
C VAL A 64 6.71 4.30 -3.68
N ILE A 65 5.53 4.84 -3.44
CA ILE A 65 5.27 6.26 -3.32
C ILE A 65 4.97 6.52 -1.86
N VAL A 66 5.71 7.46 -1.27
CA VAL A 66 5.47 7.96 0.08
C VAL A 66 5.09 9.42 -0.04
N THR A 67 3.83 9.74 0.25
CA THR A 67 3.32 11.11 0.12
C THR A 67 2.61 11.56 1.38
N GLY A 68 2.82 12.79 1.80
CA GLY A 68 2.40 13.24 3.11
C GLY A 68 2.03 14.71 3.19
N VAL A 69 1.38 15.04 4.29
CA VAL A 69 0.97 16.39 4.63
C VAL A 69 1.28 16.70 6.09
N ALA A 70 1.73 17.93 6.33
CA ALA A 70 1.92 18.43 7.68
C ALA A 70 0.56 18.68 8.36
N TYR A 71 0.52 18.46 9.67
CA TYR A 71 -0.58 18.84 10.54
C TYR A 71 -0.06 19.46 11.84
N ALA A 72 -0.92 20.20 12.52
CA ALA A 72 -0.65 20.73 13.85
C ALA A 72 -1.43 19.91 14.88
N SER A 73 -0.87 19.77 16.08
CA SER A 73 -1.53 19.10 17.19
C SER A 73 -1.30 19.87 18.48
N ALA A 74 -2.35 19.97 19.29
CA ALA A 74 -2.30 20.45 20.66
C ALA A 74 -2.17 19.31 21.68
N ARG A 75 -2.18 18.04 21.24
CA ARG A 75 -1.98 16.88 22.11
C ARG A 75 -0.52 16.79 22.57
N GLY A 76 -0.32 16.42 23.83
CA GLY A 76 1.02 16.26 24.42
C GLY A 76 1.88 15.16 23.79
N ASP A 77 1.27 14.22 23.06
CA ASP A 77 1.94 13.15 22.32
C ASP A 77 2.21 13.49 20.84
N GLY A 78 1.74 14.65 20.36
CA GLY A 78 1.91 15.11 18.98
C GLY A 78 1.06 14.41 17.93
N LEU A 79 0.16 13.50 18.32
CA LEU A 79 -0.82 12.88 17.41
C LEU A 79 -1.98 13.86 17.12
N PRO A 80 -2.68 13.77 15.99
CA PRO A 80 -3.76 14.69 15.64
C PRO A 80 -4.97 14.51 16.57
N GLU A 81 -5.77 15.57 16.69
CA GLU A 81 -7.11 15.50 17.26
C GLU A 81 -8.04 14.67 16.35
N LEU A 82 -9.12 14.13 16.91
CA LEU A 82 -10.01 13.21 16.19
C LEU A 82 -10.56 13.82 14.88
N ASN A 83 -10.96 15.08 14.89
CA ASN A 83 -11.48 15.76 13.70
C ASN A 83 -10.39 15.92 12.63
N ASP A 84 -9.15 16.20 13.03
CA ASP A 84 -8.05 16.33 12.09
C ASP A 84 -7.64 14.96 11.53
N LEU A 85 -7.66 13.92 12.36
CA LEU A 85 -7.48 12.53 11.91
C LEU A 85 -8.52 12.13 10.85
N SER A 86 -9.80 12.46 11.04
CA SER A 86 -10.83 12.20 10.01
C SER A 86 -10.58 12.95 8.71
N ARG A 87 -10.10 14.21 8.77
CA ARG A 87 -9.70 14.98 7.58
C ARG A 87 -8.51 14.32 6.86
N LEU A 88 -7.51 13.90 7.62
CA LEU A 88 -6.32 13.22 7.14
C LEU A 88 -6.67 11.88 6.47
N ASP A 89 -7.59 11.10 7.05
CA ASP A 89 -8.08 9.85 6.45
C ASP A 89 -8.84 10.08 5.13
N ALA A 90 -9.71 11.10 5.08
CA ALA A 90 -10.42 11.45 3.84
C ALA A 90 -9.44 11.87 2.72
N LEU A 91 -8.35 12.57 3.06
CA LEU A 91 -7.29 12.92 2.13
C LEU A 91 -6.55 11.66 1.63
N SER A 92 -6.24 10.71 2.52
CA SER A 92 -5.65 9.42 2.15
C SER A 92 -6.51 8.65 1.15
N GLU A 93 -7.84 8.60 1.37
CA GLU A 93 -8.77 7.92 0.47
C GLU A 93 -8.84 8.60 -0.90
N ALA A 94 -8.83 9.94 -0.94
CA ALA A 94 -8.80 10.69 -2.19
C ALA A 94 -7.49 10.46 -2.97
N LEU A 95 -6.34 10.43 -2.28
CA LEU A 95 -5.05 10.10 -2.87
C LEU A 95 -5.05 8.67 -3.42
N ALA A 96 -5.55 7.70 -2.64
CA ALA A 96 -5.64 6.30 -3.06
C ALA A 96 -6.48 6.14 -4.33
N ALA A 97 -7.65 6.77 -4.39
CA ALA A 97 -8.50 6.73 -5.58
C ALA A 97 -7.82 7.36 -6.81
N ALA A 98 -7.15 8.50 -6.63
CA ALA A 98 -6.48 9.19 -7.74
C ALA A 98 -5.28 8.38 -8.28
N VAL A 99 -4.46 7.81 -7.40
CA VAL A 99 -3.32 6.96 -7.79
C VAL A 99 -3.82 5.69 -8.48
N ALA A 100 -4.87 5.05 -7.96
CA ALA A 100 -5.48 3.86 -8.56
C ALA A 100 -6.09 4.12 -9.94
N TYR A 101 -6.59 5.33 -10.18
CA TYR A 101 -7.06 5.73 -11.51
C TYR A 101 -5.91 5.87 -12.52
N LYS A 102 -4.73 6.29 -12.06
CA LYS A 102 -3.55 6.55 -12.91
C LYS A 102 -2.76 5.28 -13.24
N THR A 103 -2.55 4.41 -12.27
CA THR A 103 -1.67 3.25 -12.39
C THR A 103 -2.18 2.11 -11.52
N ARG A 104 -1.81 0.86 -11.85
CA ARG A 104 -2.08 -0.25 -10.95
C ARG A 104 -1.34 0.03 -9.64
N SER A 105 -2.11 0.12 -8.55
CA SER A 105 -1.58 0.48 -7.25
C SER A 105 -2.22 -0.31 -6.12
N ILE A 106 -1.51 -0.36 -5.00
CA ILE A 106 -1.95 -0.88 -3.72
C ILE A 106 -1.71 0.21 -2.69
N TYR A 107 -2.78 0.70 -2.07
CA TYR A 107 -2.65 1.54 -0.89
C TYR A 107 -2.35 0.65 0.32
N ALA A 108 -1.13 0.72 0.84
CA ALA A 108 -0.67 -0.17 1.90
C ALA A 108 -1.00 0.34 3.31
N GLY A 109 -1.20 1.66 3.45
CA GLY A 109 -1.55 2.30 4.71
C GLY A 109 -1.02 3.72 4.85
N SER A 110 -1.27 4.29 6.03
CA SER A 110 -0.75 5.59 6.45
C SER A 110 -0.16 5.52 7.84
N ALA A 111 0.80 6.40 8.10
CA ALA A 111 1.40 6.59 9.42
C ALA A 111 1.40 8.07 9.77
N VAL A 112 1.13 8.35 11.04
CA VAL A 112 1.05 9.69 11.61
C VAL A 112 2.07 9.80 12.73
N ARG A 113 2.99 10.76 12.62
CA ARG A 113 4.02 11.05 13.62
C ARG A 113 4.55 12.47 13.45
N GLU A 114 4.85 13.13 14.57
CA GLU A 114 5.57 14.41 14.61
C GLU A 114 5.00 15.49 13.65
N GLY A 115 3.68 15.65 13.63
CA GLY A 115 3.05 16.65 12.77
C GLY A 115 3.10 16.30 11.28
N GLN A 116 3.34 15.04 10.92
CA GLN A 116 3.29 14.55 9.53
C GLN A 116 2.42 13.30 9.41
N GLN A 117 1.45 13.33 8.48
CA GLN A 117 0.83 12.11 7.96
C GLN A 117 1.60 11.70 6.71
N ARG A 118 1.93 10.42 6.58
CA ARG A 118 2.52 9.82 5.37
C ARG A 118 1.65 8.66 4.90
N ASN A 119 1.40 8.61 3.60
CA ASN A 119 0.63 7.59 2.89
C ASN A 119 1.58 6.77 2.01
N TYR A 120 1.39 5.46 1.97
CA TYR A 120 2.27 4.54 1.27
C TYR A 120 1.49 3.79 0.18
N PHE A 121 1.90 3.99 -1.07
CA PHE A 121 1.32 3.33 -2.23
C PHE A 121 2.38 2.51 -2.95
N TYR A 122 2.11 1.24 -3.21
CA TYR A 122 2.94 0.43 -4.10
C TYR A 122 2.36 0.44 -5.50
N VAL A 123 3.16 0.75 -6.51
CA VAL A 123 2.71 0.94 -7.89
C VAL A 123 3.52 0.10 -8.88
N SER A 124 2.90 -0.29 -9.99
CA SER A 124 3.59 -0.98 -11.08
C SER A 124 4.44 -0.04 -11.93
N ASP A 125 3.96 1.19 -12.13
CA ASP A 125 4.61 2.24 -12.92
C ASP A 125 4.39 3.60 -12.22
N PRO A 126 5.47 4.30 -11.81
CA PRO A 126 5.37 5.59 -11.13
C PRO A 126 5.21 6.78 -12.08
N ASN A 127 5.33 6.58 -13.41
CA ASN A 127 5.39 7.70 -14.36
C ASN A 127 4.13 8.58 -14.32
N GLY A 128 4.34 9.87 -14.04
CA GLY A 128 3.27 10.87 -13.96
C GLY A 128 2.33 10.73 -12.77
N VAL A 129 2.67 9.91 -11.76
CA VAL A 129 1.87 9.82 -10.53
C VAL A 129 2.08 11.04 -9.63
N GLU A 130 3.26 11.65 -9.68
CA GLU A 130 3.55 12.87 -8.91
C GLU A 130 2.60 14.03 -9.25
N ASP A 131 2.33 14.26 -10.54
CA ASP A 131 1.37 15.28 -11.00
C ASP A 131 -0.06 15.00 -10.50
N VAL A 132 -0.45 13.73 -10.46
CA VAL A 132 -1.76 13.29 -9.96
C VAL A 132 -1.88 13.60 -8.47
N ILE A 133 -0.86 13.27 -7.68
CA ILE A 133 -0.81 13.55 -6.24
C ILE A 133 -0.82 15.07 -5.98
N ALA A 134 0.00 15.83 -6.72
CA ALA A 134 0.04 17.29 -6.63
C ALA A 134 -1.34 17.91 -6.93
N GLY A 135 -2.07 17.40 -7.92
CA GLY A 135 -3.42 17.83 -8.25
C GLY A 135 -4.43 17.58 -7.11
N VAL A 136 -4.33 16.44 -6.43
CA VAL A 136 -5.18 16.15 -5.25
C VAL A 136 -4.90 17.14 -4.12
N TYR A 137 -3.63 17.38 -3.79
CA TYR A 137 -3.28 18.34 -2.74
C TYR A 137 -3.69 19.77 -3.10
N ALA A 138 -3.48 20.20 -4.34
CA ALA A 138 -3.90 21.53 -4.80
C ALA A 138 -5.42 21.74 -4.67
N LYS A 139 -6.21 20.68 -4.82
CA LYS A 139 -7.67 20.73 -4.68
C LYS A 139 -8.13 20.66 -3.22
N LEU A 140 -7.56 19.75 -2.43
CA LEU A 140 -8.09 19.36 -1.12
C LEU A 140 -7.32 19.95 0.07
N CYS A 141 -6.09 20.44 -0.14
CA CYS A 141 -5.22 20.92 0.93
C CYS A 141 -4.42 22.16 0.49
N ARG A 142 -5.15 23.24 0.14
CA ARG A 142 -4.52 24.50 -0.30
C ARG A 142 -3.69 25.10 0.83
N GLY A 143 -2.41 25.38 0.53
CA GLY A 143 -1.47 25.97 1.47
C GLY A 143 -0.86 24.98 2.47
N CYS A 144 -1.21 23.70 2.39
CA CYS A 144 -0.59 22.67 3.22
C CYS A 144 0.87 22.44 2.80
N GLN A 145 1.74 22.21 3.76
CA GLN A 145 3.08 21.70 3.49
C GLN A 145 2.98 20.21 3.15
N VAL A 146 3.31 19.85 1.92
CA VAL A 146 3.21 18.49 1.40
C VAL A 146 4.58 17.97 0.96
N SER A 147 4.71 16.65 0.87
CA SER A 147 5.89 15.98 0.33
C SER A 147 5.47 14.75 -0.46
N THR A 148 6.17 14.47 -1.55
CA THR A 148 6.00 13.25 -2.34
C THR A 148 7.38 12.70 -2.65
N GLU A 149 7.59 11.42 -2.34
CA GLU A 149 8.80 10.69 -2.68
C GLU A 149 8.41 9.43 -3.45
N ILE A 150 9.12 9.16 -4.53
CA ILE A 150 8.96 7.95 -5.35
C ILE A 150 10.31 7.25 -5.43
N ARG A 151 10.35 5.97 -5.07
CA ARG A 151 11.57 5.16 -5.15
C ARG A 151 11.28 3.71 -5.48
N ALA A 152 12.30 3.01 -6.00
CA ALA A 152 12.26 1.56 -6.10
C ALA A 152 12.25 0.93 -4.70
N ASP A 153 11.35 -0.02 -4.48
CA ASP A 153 11.21 -0.79 -3.24
C ASP A 153 10.59 -2.16 -3.53
N ALA A 154 11.23 -2.92 -4.42
CA ALA A 154 10.78 -4.27 -4.78
C ALA A 154 10.74 -5.23 -3.58
N ALA A 155 11.48 -4.94 -2.52
CA ALA A 155 11.48 -5.70 -1.27
C ALA A 155 10.36 -5.30 -0.29
N TRP A 156 9.56 -4.28 -0.64
CA TRP A 156 8.47 -3.76 0.19
C TRP A 156 8.92 -3.37 1.61
N SER A 157 10.12 -2.81 1.70
CA SER A 157 10.72 -2.40 2.96
C SER A 157 9.92 -1.30 3.64
N ALA A 158 9.31 -0.39 2.88
CA ALA A 158 8.52 0.68 3.48
C ALA A 158 7.27 0.14 4.21
N TYR A 159 6.56 -0.82 3.62
CA TYR A 159 5.46 -1.52 4.29
C TYR A 159 5.95 -2.25 5.54
N ARG A 160 6.99 -3.08 5.39
CA ARG A 160 7.51 -3.92 6.49
C ARG A 160 8.01 -3.08 7.67
N ASP A 161 8.77 -2.02 7.40
CA ASP A 161 9.55 -1.33 8.42
C ASP A 161 8.77 -0.17 9.06
N TYR A 162 7.85 0.46 8.32
CA TYR A 162 7.10 1.63 8.80
C TYR A 162 5.62 1.38 9.08
N LEU A 163 4.97 0.45 8.36
CA LEU A 163 3.53 0.21 8.51
C LEU A 163 3.21 -1.06 9.28
N PHE A 164 3.92 -2.15 9.02
CA PHE A 164 3.66 -3.41 9.71
C PHE A 164 4.03 -3.24 11.20
N PRO A 165 3.18 -3.71 12.15
CA PRO A 165 3.47 -3.58 13.56
C PRO A 165 4.74 -4.38 13.91
N ASP A 166 5.65 -3.77 14.67
CA ASP A 166 6.82 -4.45 15.21
C ASP A 166 6.44 -5.49 16.28
N GLU A 167 7.42 -6.26 16.74
CA GLU A 167 7.19 -7.32 17.73
C GLU A 167 6.56 -6.80 19.04
N PRO A 168 7.06 -5.72 19.69
CA PRO A 168 6.42 -5.15 20.87
C PRO A 168 4.95 -4.77 20.64
N THR A 169 4.65 -4.14 19.50
CA THR A 169 3.30 -3.76 19.12
C THR A 169 2.42 -5.00 18.92
N ARG A 170 2.90 -6.01 18.18
CA ARG A 170 2.14 -7.25 17.99
C ARG A 170 1.85 -7.96 19.30
N GLN A 171 2.81 -7.99 20.23
CA GLN A 171 2.59 -8.56 21.56
C GLN A 171 1.54 -7.80 22.35
N ARG A 172 1.61 -6.45 22.35
CA ARG A 172 0.63 -5.57 23.03
C ARG A 172 -0.79 -5.79 22.53
N TYR A 173 -0.96 -5.93 21.21
CA TYR A 173 -2.27 -6.08 20.56
C TYR A 173 -2.70 -7.55 20.37
N GLY A 174 -1.94 -8.52 20.86
CA GLY A 174 -2.29 -9.94 20.73
C GLY A 174 -2.19 -10.48 19.29
N LEU A 175 -1.47 -9.80 18.40
CA LEU A 175 -1.30 -10.14 16.99
C LEU A 175 -0.26 -11.24 16.75
N ARG A 176 -0.10 -12.19 17.67
CA ARG A 176 0.95 -13.24 17.61
C ARG A 176 0.78 -14.21 16.43
N ALA A 177 -0.42 -14.26 15.84
CA ALA A 177 -0.72 -15.03 14.64
C ALA A 177 -0.44 -14.26 13.33
N TYR A 178 0.05 -13.02 13.43
CA TYR A 178 0.45 -12.17 12.31
C TYR A 178 1.96 -12.08 12.17
#